data_AF-I3IAT1-F1
#
_entry.id   AF-I3IAT1-F1
#
_cell.length_a   1.000
_cell.length_b   1.000
_cell.length_c   1.000
_cell.angle_alpha   90.00
_cell.angle_beta   90.00
_cell.angle_gamma   90.00
#
_symmetry.space_group_name_H-M   'P 1'
#
loop_
_entity.id
_entity.type
_entity.pdbx_description
1 polymer ?
#
loop_
_entity_poly.entity_id
_entity_poly.type
_entity_poly.pdbx_seq_one_letter_code
_entity_poly.pdbx_strand_id
1 'polypeptide(L)'
;MQEVFMKKSKLIIALAILFTANICVAQYTPLNVVSENNKKPLSEEKEISIKELGWMDHNKMEQEITSVNELAQTKIGSTIRRDLSDLQLLQRLVDGAWVARDDYATQQAMGVVLGNVMLADFPNTFAWKVYEDEVGRSRALCVKNTNECLFPVTMLSRRMEIGSAPNVKKIYDDAILLMEKHLPKLPYDGGIMYRLPRTN
;
A
#
# COMPACT_ATOMS: atom_id res chain seq x y z
N MET A 1 24.26 60.53 4.26
CA MET A 1 25.43 59.85 4.84
C MET A 1 25.54 58.48 4.17
N GLN A 2 26.04 58.28 2.96
CA GLN A 2 27.28 58.71 2.27
C GLN A 2 28.59 58.23 2.95
N GLU A 3 29.03 57.04 2.52
CA GLU A 3 30.27 56.77 1.75
C GLU A 3 31.67 57.03 2.35
N VAL A 4 32.58 56.08 2.00
CA VAL A 4 34.05 56.15 1.87
C VAL A 4 34.89 56.15 3.17
N PHE A 5 36.10 55.57 3.31
CA PHE A 5 36.94 54.50 2.71
C PHE A 5 38.36 54.73 3.30
N MET A 6 39.16 53.65 3.42
CA MET A 6 40.64 53.64 3.47
C MET A 6 41.35 54.06 4.80
N LYS A 7 42.49 53.46 5.24
CA LYS A 7 43.56 52.71 4.55
C LYS A 7 44.53 51.99 5.51
N LYS A 8 44.90 50.74 5.15
CA LYS A 8 46.19 50.00 5.27
C LYS A 8 46.96 49.89 6.61
N SER A 9 47.26 48.66 7.02
CA SER A 9 48.65 48.13 7.01
C SER A 9 48.71 46.61 7.16
N LYS A 10 49.75 46.00 6.58
CA LYS A 10 49.95 44.55 6.37
C LYS A 10 50.52 43.86 7.61
N LEU A 11 50.10 42.63 7.92
CA LEU A 11 50.99 41.64 8.51
C LEU A 11 50.58 40.22 8.11
N ILE A 12 51.56 39.49 7.59
CA ILE A 12 51.54 38.11 7.09
C ILE A 12 51.90 37.21 8.28
N ILE A 13 51.26 36.05 8.46
CA ILE A 13 51.89 34.79 8.90
C ILE A 13 50.97 33.64 8.45
N ALA A 14 51.52 32.79 7.57
CA ALA A 14 50.97 31.52 7.16
C ALA A 14 51.52 30.43 8.10
N LEU A 15 50.68 29.45 8.48
CA LEU A 15 51.14 28.25 9.18
C LEU A 15 50.79 27.02 8.33
N ALA A 16 51.83 26.44 7.73
CA ALA A 16 51.79 25.20 6.97
C ALA A 16 52.07 24.01 7.90
N ILE A 17 51.35 22.90 7.71
CA ILE A 17 51.58 21.62 8.39
C ILE A 17 52.20 20.67 7.38
N LEU A 18 53.39 20.14 7.68
CA LEU A 18 54.11 19.13 6.89
C LEU A 18 54.60 17.98 7.80
N PHE A 19 54.16 16.77 7.45
CA PHE A 19 54.83 15.45 7.40
C PHE A 19 55.98 15.07 8.36
N THR A 20 55.90 13.85 8.92
CA THR A 20 56.95 12.79 8.80
C THR A 20 56.40 11.38 9.05
N ALA A 21 56.93 10.40 8.31
CA ALA A 21 56.66 8.97 8.36
C ALA A 21 57.61 8.20 9.32
N ASN A 22 57.24 7.00 9.80
CA ASN A 22 58.03 5.75 9.68
C ASN A 22 57.52 4.54 10.51
N ILE A 23 57.36 3.43 9.77
CA ILE A 23 57.84 2.03 10.00
C ILE A 23 57.20 1.12 11.08
N CYS A 24 56.66 0.03 10.51
CA CYS A 24 56.30 -1.33 10.96
C CYS A 24 57.11 -1.97 12.11
N VAL A 25 56.40 -2.61 13.05
CA VAL A 25 56.79 -3.90 13.66
C VAL A 25 55.56 -4.79 13.76
N ALA A 26 55.67 -5.98 13.17
CA ALA A 26 54.69 -7.05 13.22
C ALA A 26 54.71 -7.74 14.59
N GLN A 27 53.53 -7.92 15.20
CA GLN A 27 53.32 -8.94 16.21
C GLN A 27 52.28 -9.92 15.67
N TYR A 28 52.79 -11.08 15.27
CA TYR A 28 52.03 -12.28 14.97
C TYR A 28 51.46 -12.84 16.29
N THR A 29 50.15 -12.97 16.40
CA THR A 29 49.53 -13.92 17.32
C THR A 29 48.94 -15.06 16.50
N PRO A 30 49.28 -16.32 16.82
CA PRO A 30 48.87 -17.45 16.02
C PRO A 30 47.47 -17.96 16.41
N LEU A 31 46.90 -18.72 15.47
CA LEU A 31 45.91 -19.78 15.66
C LEU A 31 44.49 -19.34 16.05
N ASN A 32 43.70 -19.10 15.00
CA ASN A 32 42.52 -19.92 14.67
C ASN A 32 41.86 -20.64 15.86
N VAL A 33 41.08 -19.90 16.65
CA VAL A 33 39.95 -20.48 17.38
C VAL A 33 38.72 -20.19 16.53
N VAL A 34 38.25 -21.21 15.81
CA VAL A 34 36.92 -21.23 15.24
C VAL A 34 35.94 -21.08 16.40
N SER A 35 35.46 -19.86 16.63
CA SER A 35 34.28 -19.64 17.44
C SER A 35 33.08 -19.96 16.55
N GLU A 36 32.64 -21.21 16.62
CA GLU A 36 31.50 -21.76 15.88
C GLU A 36 30.13 -21.23 16.37
N ASN A 37 30.10 -20.05 17.03
CA ASN A 37 28.90 -19.54 17.70
C ASN A 37 28.50 -18.11 17.28
N ASN A 38 28.85 -17.70 16.05
CA ASN A 38 28.16 -16.58 15.41
C ASN A 38 27.37 -17.08 14.18
N LYS A 39 26.47 -18.03 14.43
CA LYS A 39 25.29 -18.14 13.58
C LYS A 39 24.48 -16.87 13.85
N LYS A 40 24.64 -15.86 12.97
CA LYS A 40 23.68 -14.76 12.83
C LYS A 40 22.29 -15.38 12.99
N PRO A 41 21.41 -14.89 13.90
CA PRO A 41 20.11 -15.50 14.07
C PRO A 41 19.48 -15.61 12.70
N LEU A 42 19.14 -16.85 12.35
CA LEU A 42 18.35 -17.19 11.17
C LEU A 42 17.16 -16.24 11.24
N SER A 43 17.05 -15.33 10.28
CA SER A 43 15.94 -14.37 10.23
C SER A 43 14.67 -15.17 10.44
N GLU A 44 13.93 -14.89 11.51
CA GLU A 44 12.59 -15.43 11.71
C GLU A 44 11.80 -15.06 10.46
N GLU A 45 11.60 -16.04 9.58
CA GLU A 45 10.75 -15.88 8.41
C GLU A 45 9.35 -15.61 8.98
N LYS A 46 8.94 -14.34 8.93
CA LYS A 46 7.71 -13.90 9.60
C LYS A 46 6.55 -14.65 8.97
N GLU A 47 6.01 -15.62 9.71
CA GLU A 47 4.93 -16.48 9.25
C GLU A 47 3.72 -15.63 8.85
N ILE A 48 3.10 -15.98 7.71
CA ILE A 48 1.89 -15.32 7.23
C ILE A 48 0.78 -15.50 8.27
N SER A 49 0.24 -14.39 8.77
CA SER A 49 -0.82 -14.36 9.78
C SER A 49 -2.10 -13.74 9.20
N ILE A 50 -3.20 -14.49 9.18
CA ILE A 50 -4.52 -14.02 8.77
C ILE A 50 -5.47 -14.03 9.97
N LYS A 51 -5.97 -12.85 10.36
CA LYS A 51 -6.79 -12.65 11.57
C LYS A 51 -8.08 -11.91 11.24
N GLU A 52 -9.07 -12.01 12.12
CA GLU A 52 -10.27 -11.17 12.04
C GLU A 52 -9.91 -9.68 12.14
N LEU A 53 -10.76 -8.83 11.56
CA LEU A 53 -10.66 -7.38 11.77
C LEU A 53 -10.84 -7.06 13.26
N GLY A 54 -9.95 -6.24 13.81
CA GLY A 54 -10.14 -5.63 15.12
C GLY A 54 -11.02 -4.38 15.03
N TRP A 55 -11.47 -3.89 16.20
CA TRP A 55 -12.24 -2.65 16.30
C TRP A 55 -11.53 -1.44 15.65
N MET A 56 -10.21 -1.33 15.83
CA MET A 56 -9.42 -0.26 15.22
C MET A 56 -9.43 -0.33 13.69
N ASP A 57 -9.40 -1.53 13.11
CA ASP A 57 -9.45 -1.71 11.66
C ASP A 57 -10.81 -1.30 11.10
N HIS A 58 -11.89 -1.71 11.76
CA HIS A 58 -13.24 -1.31 11.39
C HIS A 58 -13.38 0.21 11.40
N ASN A 59 -12.95 0.87 12.47
CA ASN A 59 -13.03 2.34 12.55
C ASN A 59 -12.20 3.02 11.46
N LYS A 60 -10.99 2.53 11.20
CA LYS A 60 -10.14 3.08 10.13
C LYS A 60 -10.79 2.93 8.76
N MET A 61 -11.41 1.77 8.49
CA MET A 61 -12.13 1.53 7.24
C MET A 61 -13.34 2.46 7.10
N GLU A 62 -14.10 2.67 8.16
CA GLU A 62 -15.24 3.59 8.12
C GLU A 62 -14.81 5.06 7.92
N GLN A 63 -13.71 5.49 8.52
CA GLN A 63 -13.12 6.81 8.26
C GLN A 63 -12.68 6.95 6.79
N GLU A 64 -12.06 5.92 6.23
CA GLU A 64 -11.66 5.88 4.82
C GLU A 64 -12.88 5.99 3.89
N ILE A 65 -13.92 5.20 4.14
CA ILE A 65 -15.17 5.25 3.37
C ILE A 65 -15.81 6.64 3.47
N THR A 66 -15.82 7.24 4.67
CA THR A 66 -16.36 8.58 4.91
C THR A 66 -15.61 9.63 4.10
N SER A 67 -14.28 9.60 4.10
CA SER A 67 -13.46 10.54 3.32
C SER A 67 -13.71 10.46 1.82
N VAL A 68 -13.85 9.24 1.26
CA VAL A 68 -14.18 9.04 -0.16
C VAL A 68 -15.61 9.51 -0.45
N ASN A 69 -16.53 9.27 0.48
CA ASN A 69 -17.91 9.72 0.35
C ASN A 69 -18.02 11.25 0.34
N GLU A 70 -17.33 11.95 1.22
CA GLU A 70 -17.28 13.42 1.24
C GLU A 70 -16.68 13.98 -0.06
N LEU A 71 -15.61 13.36 -0.57
CA LEU A 71 -15.01 13.72 -1.85
C LEU A 71 -16.02 13.53 -3.00
N ALA A 72 -16.70 12.38 -3.05
CA ALA A 72 -17.72 12.06 -4.05
C ALA A 72 -18.89 13.05 -3.99
N GLN A 73 -19.38 13.38 -2.80
CA GLN A 73 -20.48 14.35 -2.65
C GLN A 73 -20.05 15.74 -3.14
N THR A 74 -18.83 16.16 -2.79
CA THR A 74 -18.31 17.50 -3.14
C THR A 74 -18.02 17.65 -4.63
N LYS A 75 -17.45 16.62 -5.28
CA LYS A 75 -16.96 16.70 -6.67
C LYS A 75 -17.98 16.22 -7.70
N ILE A 76 -18.83 15.27 -7.31
CA ILE A 76 -19.73 14.57 -8.22
C ILE A 76 -21.21 14.81 -7.87
N GLY A 77 -21.52 15.13 -6.61
CA GLY A 77 -22.90 15.18 -6.13
C GLY A 77 -23.53 13.80 -5.96
N SER A 78 -22.72 12.77 -5.67
CA SER A 78 -23.19 11.41 -5.39
C SER A 78 -22.60 10.86 -4.10
N THR A 79 -23.17 9.77 -3.60
CA THR A 79 -22.82 9.15 -2.31
C THR A 79 -22.44 7.69 -2.54
N ILE A 80 -21.55 7.17 -1.70
CA ILE A 80 -21.18 5.75 -1.64
C ILE A 80 -22.39 4.92 -1.18
N ARG A 81 -22.73 3.87 -1.91
CA ARG A 81 -23.91 3.01 -1.67
C ARG A 81 -23.59 1.60 -1.17
N ARG A 82 -22.33 1.18 -1.28
CA ARG A 82 -21.83 -0.18 -1.02
C ARG A 82 -22.46 -1.23 -1.96
N ASP A 83 -22.64 -0.87 -3.22
CA ASP A 83 -23.13 -1.75 -4.29
C ASP A 83 -22.33 -1.54 -5.60
N LEU A 84 -22.71 -2.22 -6.69
CA LEU A 84 -21.98 -2.15 -7.96
C LEU A 84 -21.90 -0.75 -8.58
N SER A 85 -22.84 0.14 -8.25
CA SER A 85 -22.83 1.49 -8.80
C SER A 85 -21.68 2.34 -8.23
N ASP A 86 -21.07 1.92 -7.12
CA ASP A 86 -19.85 2.55 -6.61
C ASP A 86 -18.65 2.31 -7.54
N LEU A 87 -18.65 1.29 -8.40
CA LEU A 87 -17.59 1.13 -9.42
C LEU A 87 -17.56 2.31 -10.38
N GLN A 88 -18.73 2.75 -10.84
CA GLN A 88 -18.85 3.92 -11.69
C GLN A 88 -18.49 5.20 -10.93
N LEU A 89 -18.87 5.30 -9.66
CA LEU A 89 -18.52 6.45 -8.83
C LEU A 89 -17.01 6.56 -8.62
N LEU A 90 -16.34 5.46 -8.28
CA LEU A 90 -14.89 5.37 -8.18
C LEU A 90 -14.20 5.68 -9.52
N GLN A 91 -14.73 5.18 -10.63
CA GLN A 91 -14.18 5.50 -11.97
C GLN A 91 -14.23 7.00 -12.23
N ARG A 92 -15.37 7.66 -11.95
CA ARG A 92 -15.50 9.11 -12.11
C ARG A 92 -14.51 9.88 -11.23
N LEU A 93 -14.24 9.41 -10.01
CA LEU A 93 -13.23 10.01 -9.13
C LEU A 93 -11.83 9.94 -9.74
N VAL A 94 -11.48 8.80 -10.33
CA VAL A 94 -10.21 8.61 -11.06
C VAL A 94 -10.15 9.53 -12.29
N ASP A 95 -11.19 9.51 -13.13
CA ASP A 95 -11.24 10.26 -14.39
C ASP A 95 -11.22 11.78 -14.17
N GLY A 96 -11.86 12.25 -13.09
CA GLY A 96 -11.85 13.66 -12.68
C GLY A 96 -10.52 14.14 -12.11
N ALA A 97 -9.55 13.25 -11.90
CA ALA A 97 -8.24 13.54 -11.32
C ALA A 97 -8.32 14.32 -10.00
N TRP A 98 -9.38 14.11 -9.20
CA TRP A 98 -9.58 14.81 -7.92
C TRP A 98 -8.77 14.21 -6.77
N VAL A 99 -8.06 13.12 -7.02
CA VAL A 99 -7.15 12.46 -6.08
C VAL A 99 -5.74 12.58 -6.64
N ALA A 100 -4.87 13.27 -5.90
CA ALA A 100 -3.49 13.48 -6.31
C ALA A 100 -2.71 12.15 -6.33
N ARG A 101 -1.64 12.10 -7.14
CA ARG A 101 -0.81 10.89 -7.30
C ARG A 101 -0.08 10.48 -6.01
N ASP A 102 0.24 11.45 -5.17
CA ASP A 102 0.89 11.30 -3.87
C ASP A 102 -0.11 11.26 -2.69
N ASP A 103 -1.41 11.39 -2.96
CA ASP A 103 -2.46 11.18 -1.96
C ASP A 103 -2.76 9.68 -1.78
N TYR A 104 -1.77 8.96 -1.24
CA TYR A 104 -1.89 7.52 -0.98
C TYR A 104 -3.03 7.19 -0.01
N ALA A 105 -3.34 8.09 0.92
CA ALA A 105 -4.40 7.88 1.90
C ALA A 105 -5.77 7.79 1.21
N THR A 106 -6.11 8.76 0.36
CA THR A 106 -7.37 8.75 -0.39
C THR A 106 -7.40 7.62 -1.43
N GLN A 107 -6.29 7.35 -2.10
CA GLN A 107 -6.21 6.23 -3.05
C GLN A 107 -6.45 4.87 -2.36
N GLN A 108 -5.88 4.65 -1.17
CA GLN A 108 -6.11 3.44 -0.40
C GLN A 108 -7.54 3.38 0.14
N ALA A 109 -8.11 4.52 0.53
CA ALA A 109 -9.51 4.63 0.94
C ALA A 109 -10.47 4.25 -0.19
N MET A 110 -10.19 4.67 -1.44
CA MET A 110 -10.93 4.21 -2.61
C MET A 110 -10.83 2.69 -2.79
N GLY A 111 -9.69 2.10 -2.47
CA GLY A 111 -9.50 0.65 -2.43
C GLY A 111 -10.39 -0.05 -1.39
N VAL A 112 -10.66 0.58 -0.24
CA VAL A 112 -11.61 0.05 0.75
C VAL A 112 -13.04 0.02 0.20
N VAL A 113 -13.46 1.10 -0.48
CA VAL A 113 -14.76 1.14 -1.16
C VAL A 113 -14.86 0.03 -2.22
N LEU A 114 -13.82 -0.15 -3.04
CA LEU A 114 -13.77 -1.24 -4.02
C LEU A 114 -13.91 -2.62 -3.35
N GLY A 115 -13.24 -2.84 -2.22
CA GLY A 115 -13.37 -4.07 -1.44
C GLY A 115 -14.79 -4.29 -0.90
N ASN A 116 -15.49 -3.23 -0.50
CA ASN A 116 -16.90 -3.32 -0.09
C ASN A 116 -17.82 -3.69 -1.25
N VAL A 117 -17.55 -3.23 -2.47
CA VAL A 117 -18.30 -3.68 -3.66
C VAL A 117 -18.10 -5.18 -3.89
N MET A 118 -16.85 -5.66 -3.83
CA MET A 118 -16.55 -7.09 -3.98
C MET A 118 -17.23 -7.93 -2.88
N LEU A 119 -17.20 -7.45 -1.63
CA LEU A 119 -17.88 -8.10 -0.52
C LEU A 119 -19.40 -8.09 -0.70
N ALA A 120 -19.99 -7.00 -1.20
CA ALA A 120 -21.43 -6.92 -1.45
C ALA A 120 -21.88 -7.88 -2.57
N ASP A 121 -21.03 -8.11 -3.58
CA ASP A 121 -21.31 -9.07 -4.64
C ASP A 121 -21.09 -10.53 -4.19
N PHE A 122 -20.14 -10.79 -3.29
CA PHE A 122 -19.81 -12.15 -2.79
C PHE A 122 -19.55 -12.27 -1.26
N PRO A 123 -20.49 -11.90 -0.37
CA PRO A 123 -20.44 -11.92 1.09
C PRO A 123 -20.49 -13.33 1.66
N ASN A 124 -20.91 -14.32 0.87
CA ASN A 124 -20.85 -15.72 1.27
C ASN A 124 -19.46 -16.30 1.01
N THR A 125 -18.71 -15.75 0.04
CA THR A 125 -17.35 -16.20 -0.30
C THR A 125 -16.30 -15.43 0.46
N PHE A 126 -16.43 -14.11 0.54
CA PHE A 126 -15.41 -13.24 1.08
C PHE A 126 -15.69 -12.79 2.52
N ALA A 127 -14.62 -12.46 3.23
CA ALA A 127 -14.64 -11.74 4.49
C ALA A 127 -13.43 -10.81 4.58
N TRP A 128 -13.60 -9.63 5.18
CA TRP A 128 -12.46 -8.80 5.51
C TRP A 128 -11.62 -9.44 6.62
N LYS A 129 -10.30 -9.42 6.46
CA LYS A 129 -9.31 -9.92 7.40
C LYS A 129 -8.15 -8.95 7.52
N VAL A 130 -7.40 -9.05 8.61
CA VAL A 130 -6.05 -8.50 8.72
C VAL A 130 -5.10 -9.58 8.22
N TYR A 131 -4.42 -9.30 7.11
CA TYR A 131 -3.36 -10.10 6.55
C TYR A 131 -2.02 -9.48 6.93
N GLU A 132 -1.10 -10.26 7.49
CA GLU A 132 0.22 -9.79 7.88
C GLU A 132 1.29 -10.77 7.41
N ASP A 133 2.27 -10.25 6.67
CA ASP A 133 3.44 -10.99 6.18
C ASP A 133 4.73 -10.21 6.52
N GLU A 134 5.83 -10.61 5.88
CA GLU A 134 7.14 -9.96 5.97
C GLU A 134 7.16 -8.53 5.42
N VAL A 135 6.32 -8.21 4.43
CA VAL A 135 6.21 -6.87 3.82
C VAL A 135 5.44 -5.96 4.76
N GLY A 136 4.40 -6.48 5.41
CA GLY A 136 3.72 -5.80 6.48
C GLY A 136 2.27 -6.21 6.64
N ARG A 137 1.52 -5.32 7.30
CA ARG A 137 0.13 -5.52 7.66
C ARG A 137 -0.80 -4.84 6.65
N SER A 138 -1.81 -5.56 6.19
CA SER A 138 -2.83 -5.06 5.26
C SER A 138 -4.22 -5.55 5.64
N ARG A 139 -5.24 -4.75 5.29
CA ARG A 139 -6.63 -5.19 5.35
C ARG A 139 -6.98 -5.78 3.99
N ALA A 140 -7.36 -7.05 3.99
CA ALA A 140 -7.53 -7.85 2.78
C ALA A 140 -8.91 -8.50 2.76
N LEU A 141 -9.40 -8.77 1.56
CA LEU A 141 -10.65 -9.49 1.35
C LEU A 141 -10.30 -10.95 1.05
N CYS A 142 -10.48 -11.83 2.04
CA CYS A 142 -10.06 -13.24 1.95
C CYS A 142 -11.24 -14.16 1.71
N VAL A 143 -11.01 -15.22 0.92
CA VAL A 143 -11.98 -16.30 0.75
C VAL A 143 -12.09 -17.07 2.06
N LYS A 144 -13.32 -17.23 2.57
CA LYS A 144 -13.58 -17.92 3.83
C LYS A 144 -13.01 -19.33 3.81
N ASN A 145 -12.42 -19.76 4.92
CA ASN A 145 -11.81 -21.08 5.12
C ASN A 145 -10.61 -21.38 4.20
N THR A 146 -9.98 -20.36 3.62
CA THR A 146 -8.74 -20.47 2.85
C THR A 146 -7.78 -19.35 3.21
N ASN A 147 -6.55 -19.42 2.70
CA ASN A 147 -5.54 -18.36 2.85
C ASN A 147 -5.47 -17.45 1.60
N GLU A 148 -6.40 -17.56 0.66
CA GLU A 148 -6.40 -16.78 -0.57
C GLU A 148 -7.12 -15.44 -0.37
N CYS A 149 -6.45 -14.34 -0.72
CA CYS A 149 -6.92 -13.00 -0.45
C CYS A 149 -6.73 -12.06 -1.64
N LEU A 150 -7.65 -11.12 -1.78
CA LEU A 150 -7.54 -9.92 -2.60
C LEU A 150 -7.10 -8.75 -1.72
N PHE A 151 -6.32 -7.84 -2.28
CA PHE A 151 -5.77 -6.66 -1.58
C PHE A 151 -6.35 -5.34 -2.14
N PRO A 152 -7.67 -5.13 -2.09
CA PRO A 152 -8.33 -4.03 -2.78
C PRO A 152 -7.83 -2.65 -2.32
N VAL A 153 -7.40 -2.53 -1.05
CA VAL A 153 -6.73 -1.34 -0.49
C VAL A 153 -5.55 -0.86 -1.34
N THR A 154 -4.82 -1.76 -1.99
CA THR A 154 -3.63 -1.42 -2.79
C THR A 154 -3.82 -1.56 -4.30
N MET A 155 -4.92 -2.18 -4.75
CA MET A 155 -5.15 -2.43 -6.18
C MET A 155 -5.24 -1.13 -6.99
N LEU A 156 -5.90 -0.09 -6.43
CA LEU A 156 -6.02 1.20 -7.10
C LEU A 156 -4.76 2.07 -6.92
N SER A 157 -4.27 2.20 -5.68
CA SER A 157 -3.16 3.10 -5.36
C SER A 157 -1.89 2.80 -6.16
N ARG A 158 -1.50 1.52 -6.29
CA ARG A 158 -0.31 1.11 -7.07
C ARG A 158 -0.33 1.59 -8.52
N ARG A 159 -1.53 1.74 -9.12
CA ARG A 159 -1.70 2.20 -10.50
C ARG A 159 -1.75 3.74 -10.57
N MET A 160 -2.41 4.36 -9.60
CA MET A 160 -2.53 5.82 -9.52
C MET A 160 -1.18 6.49 -9.20
N GLU A 161 -0.36 5.87 -8.35
CA GLU A 161 1.00 6.32 -7.99
C GLU A 161 1.88 6.53 -9.23
N ILE A 162 1.90 5.55 -10.14
CA ILE A 162 2.68 5.61 -11.38
C ILE A 162 2.03 6.51 -12.46
N GLY A 163 0.95 7.21 -12.12
CA GLY A 163 0.27 8.18 -12.99
C GLY A 163 -0.68 7.56 -14.01
N SER A 164 -1.03 6.28 -13.85
CA SER A 164 -2.07 5.66 -14.69
C SER A 164 -3.45 5.99 -14.12
N ALA A 165 -4.41 6.33 -14.98
CA ALA A 165 -5.83 6.36 -14.62
C ALA A 165 -6.39 4.94 -14.72
N PRO A 166 -6.53 4.18 -13.62
CA PRO A 166 -7.01 2.81 -13.69
C PRO A 166 -8.45 2.72 -14.20
N ASN A 167 -8.72 1.71 -15.04
CA ASN A 167 -10.10 1.26 -15.26
C ASN A 167 -10.54 0.43 -14.05
N VAL A 168 -11.34 1.05 -13.17
CA VAL A 168 -11.83 0.47 -11.92
C VAL A 168 -12.68 -0.77 -12.17
N LYS A 169 -13.56 -0.73 -13.19
CA LYS A 169 -14.40 -1.89 -13.53
C LYS A 169 -13.54 -3.07 -13.98
N LYS A 170 -12.53 -2.84 -14.81
CA LYS A 170 -11.61 -3.89 -15.25
C LYS A 170 -10.85 -4.48 -14.08
N ILE A 171 -10.36 -3.66 -13.15
CA ILE A 171 -9.67 -4.14 -11.94
C ILE A 171 -10.59 -5.01 -11.10
N TYR A 172 -11.84 -4.60 -10.94
CA TYR A 172 -12.86 -5.41 -10.28
C TYR A 172 -13.04 -6.75 -11.00
N ASP A 173 -13.29 -6.75 -12.32
CA ASP A 173 -13.54 -7.96 -13.11
C ASP A 173 -12.34 -8.92 -13.07
N ASP A 174 -11.12 -8.40 -13.25
CA ASP A 174 -9.88 -9.19 -13.18
C ASP A 174 -9.70 -9.81 -11.78
N ALA A 175 -9.97 -9.05 -10.70
CA ALA A 175 -9.84 -9.53 -9.33
C ALA A 175 -10.86 -10.63 -8.99
N ILE A 176 -12.09 -10.51 -9.49
CA ILE A 176 -13.10 -11.55 -9.34
C ILE A 176 -12.71 -12.81 -10.12
N LEU A 177 -12.22 -12.65 -11.35
CA LEU A 177 -11.79 -13.79 -12.17
C LEU A 177 -10.63 -14.57 -11.53
N LEU A 178 -9.69 -13.88 -10.88
CA LEU A 178 -8.62 -14.53 -10.10
C LEU A 178 -9.15 -15.46 -8.99
N MET A 179 -10.36 -15.18 -8.48
CA MET A 179 -11.00 -15.94 -7.40
C MET A 179 -12.06 -16.93 -7.91
N GLU A 180 -12.23 -17.07 -9.24
CA GLU A 180 -13.33 -17.83 -9.87
C GLU A 180 -13.55 -19.23 -9.27
N LYS A 181 -12.47 -19.95 -8.93
CA LYS A 181 -12.54 -21.30 -8.34
C LYS A 181 -13.28 -21.36 -7.00
N HIS A 182 -13.41 -20.25 -6.29
CA HIS A 182 -14.09 -20.13 -5.00
C HIS A 182 -15.47 -19.47 -5.08
N LEU A 183 -15.81 -18.94 -6.25
CA LEU A 183 -17.06 -18.21 -6.43
C LEU A 183 -18.22 -19.20 -6.65
N PRO A 184 -19.44 -18.84 -6.21
CA PRO A 184 -20.61 -19.64 -6.52
C PRO A 184 -20.79 -19.71 -8.04
N LYS A 185 -21.13 -20.88 -8.55
CA LYS A 185 -21.37 -21.12 -9.97
C LYS A 185 -22.85 -21.26 -10.26
N LEU A 186 -23.27 -20.79 -11.43
CA LEU A 186 -24.61 -21.06 -11.95
C LEU A 186 -24.77 -22.55 -12.29
N PRO A 187 -25.99 -23.09 -12.24
CA PRO A 187 -26.28 -24.44 -12.74
C PRO A 187 -25.83 -24.60 -14.20
N TYR A 188 -25.54 -25.85 -14.58
CA TYR A 188 -25.18 -26.23 -15.96
C TYR A 188 -23.96 -25.49 -16.53
N ASP A 189 -22.97 -25.20 -15.70
CA ASP A 189 -21.72 -24.52 -16.09
C ASP A 189 -21.93 -23.10 -16.66
N GLY A 190 -23.00 -22.41 -16.24
CA GLY A 190 -23.35 -21.06 -16.69
C GLY A 190 -22.41 -19.93 -16.23
N GLY A 191 -21.24 -20.27 -15.65
CA GLY A 191 -20.26 -19.31 -15.13
C GLY A 191 -20.54 -18.86 -13.69
N ILE A 192 -20.03 -17.67 -13.33
CA ILE A 192 -20.08 -17.12 -11.98
C ILE A 192 -21.50 -16.61 -11.63
N MET A 193 -22.00 -16.99 -10.46
CA MET A 193 -23.26 -16.49 -9.89
C MET A 193 -23.01 -15.20 -9.10
N TYR A 194 -23.21 -14.06 -9.75
CA TYR A 194 -23.19 -12.74 -9.11
C TYR A 194 -24.46 -12.50 -8.29
N ARG A 195 -24.36 -11.74 -7.18
CA ARG A 195 -25.57 -11.29 -6.44
C ARG A 195 -26.08 -9.97 -6.97
N LEU A 196 -25.19 -9.03 -7.20
CA LEU A 196 -25.57 -7.66 -7.55
C LEU A 196 -25.93 -7.59 -9.05
N PRO A 197 -27.00 -6.85 -9.41
CA PRO A 197 -27.46 -6.77 -10.78
C PRO A 197 -26.45 -6.02 -11.66
N ARG A 198 -26.09 -6.60 -12.80
CA ARG A 198 -25.24 -5.95 -13.80
C ARG A 198 -26.10 -5.08 -14.69
N THR A 199 -25.95 -3.76 -14.60
CA THR A 199 -26.50 -2.84 -15.59
C THR A 199 -25.62 -2.88 -16.82
N ASN A 200 -26.23 -3.11 -17.99
CA ASN A 200 -25.55 -2.99 -19.28
C ASN A 200 -25.15 -1.54 -19.58
#